data_AF-A0A6V7Y9V7-F1
#
_entry.id   AF-A0A6V7Y9V7-F1
#
_cell.length_a   1.000
_cell.length_b   1.000
_cell.length_c   1.000
_cell.angle_alpha   90.00
_cell.angle_beta   90.00
_cell.angle_gamma   90.00
#
_symmetry.space_group_name_H-M   'P 1'
#
loop_
_entity.id
_entity.type
_entity.pdbx_description
1 polymer ?
#
loop_
_entity_poly.entity_id
_entity_poly.type
_entity_poly.pdbx_seq_one_letter_code
_entity_poly.pdbx_strand_id
1 'polypeptide(L)'
;MRTPKQLENSDNTYIKNKIGDGTLVEEDLKELNEILETSSIDGLSTSCDSCCLSQNIIESLKQNMEKLELKLKNNSLEIINLKLEKKIQKMNSEHENEIKNLKQYFQQLIEENIEQLKVENYVYLKQKDEKINSLEEEIKKKFQKINFDHEKEIEEIKHNFLQIMEEKFQHIKNETDISIKQKDEKINSLEVEIKKIGDLTIKLNNVIFKNVEFIKVKNKWSEIENSYKCCSNNCINTKIPIGNCVEGYGFGNLINDENIKYLVGKGSCNKFVVVSAENSFNKPQNCLNYSLFYFEIKCKFEGELNIDKTRMNIGLKNCSTDKYILCLAKAAKIINEKDGEFKLKTNFNDNDIFGCGLVFPPTNKINKYPYAFFTQNGKQISKYLIKNNFTKIVFLGKGVLSKYNSDLYKPYVELVCCSVETNFGNDLETKPFKYDIPRHFILKEFY
;
A
#
# COMPACT_ATOMS: atom_id res chain seq x y z
N MET A 1 -45.13 20.53 -17.85
CA MET A 1 -45.89 19.90 -16.75
C MET A 1 -45.46 20.49 -15.41
N ARG A 2 -46.20 21.49 -14.94
CA ARG A 2 -46.40 21.92 -13.53
C ARG A 2 -47.51 22.98 -13.61
N THR A 3 -48.60 22.72 -12.89
CA THR A 3 -49.88 23.46 -12.88
C THR A 3 -49.77 24.84 -12.24
N PRO A 4 -50.58 25.83 -12.67
CA PRO A 4 -50.96 26.96 -11.84
C PRO A 4 -52.33 26.74 -11.17
N LYS A 5 -52.43 27.19 -9.92
CA LYS A 5 -53.58 27.09 -9.02
C LYS A 5 -54.76 27.95 -9.48
N GLN A 6 -55.96 27.42 -9.25
CA GLN A 6 -57.24 28.10 -9.32
C GLN A 6 -57.37 29.15 -8.19
N LEU A 7 -58.01 30.29 -8.51
CA LEU A 7 -58.68 31.16 -7.57
C LEU A 7 -60.14 31.26 -8.01
N GLU A 8 -61.05 30.80 -7.15
CA GLU A 8 -62.48 31.01 -7.24
C GLU A 8 -62.82 32.43 -6.74
N ASN A 9 -63.80 33.07 -7.37
CA ASN A 9 -64.64 34.06 -6.71
C ASN A 9 -66.05 34.02 -7.30
N SER A 10 -67.01 34.00 -6.39
CA SER A 10 -68.42 33.70 -6.50
C SER A 10 -69.30 34.93 -6.77
N ASP A 11 -70.43 34.66 -7.43
CA ASP A 11 -71.78 35.18 -7.21
C ASP A 11 -72.07 36.69 -7.16
N ASN A 12 -72.97 37.14 -8.04
CA ASN A 12 -74.26 37.68 -7.62
C ASN A 12 -75.21 37.97 -8.80
N THR A 13 -76.40 37.38 -8.75
CA THR A 13 -77.58 37.82 -9.51
C THR A 13 -78.80 37.61 -8.64
N TYR A 14 -79.61 38.64 -8.38
CA TYR A 14 -81.07 38.57 -8.35
C TYR A 14 -81.74 39.94 -8.07
N ILE A 15 -83.04 40.00 -8.41
CA ILE A 15 -84.12 40.97 -8.10
C ILE A 15 -84.53 41.82 -9.32
N LYS A 16 -85.58 41.44 -10.09
CA LYS A 16 -87.06 41.54 -9.89
C LYS A 16 -87.62 42.96 -9.78
N ASN A 17 -88.57 43.34 -10.65
CA ASN A 17 -89.99 43.51 -10.28
C ASN A 17 -90.92 43.92 -11.44
N LYS A 18 -92.15 43.38 -11.38
CA LYS A 18 -93.36 43.71 -12.15
C LYS A 18 -94.22 44.68 -11.33
N ILE A 19 -94.94 45.58 -12.00
CA ILE A 19 -96.14 46.26 -11.50
C ILE A 19 -97.19 46.14 -12.61
N GLY A 20 -98.42 45.78 -12.25
CA GLY A 20 -99.57 45.71 -13.16
C GLY A 20 -100.86 45.99 -12.39
N ASP A 21 -101.55 47.02 -12.87
CA ASP A 21 -102.99 47.33 -12.95
C ASP A 21 -103.94 47.01 -11.78
N GLY A 22 -104.86 47.89 -11.38
CA GLY A 22 -105.42 49.07 -12.06
C GLY A 22 -106.83 48.83 -12.60
N THR A 23 -107.79 48.55 -11.72
CA THR A 23 -109.24 48.58 -12.05
C THR A 23 -109.99 49.16 -10.86
N LEU A 24 -110.20 50.47 -10.89
CA LEU A 24 -110.90 51.31 -9.90
C LEU A 24 -111.73 52.34 -10.69
N VAL A 25 -112.67 51.89 -11.53
CA VAL A 25 -113.58 52.81 -12.27
C VAL A 25 -115.01 52.26 -12.44
N GLU A 26 -115.33 51.03 -12.01
CA GLU A 26 -116.71 50.51 -12.13
C GLU A 26 -117.58 50.65 -10.88
N GLU A 27 -117.01 50.89 -9.69
CA GLU A 27 -117.79 51.02 -8.46
C GLU A 27 -118.38 52.43 -8.25
N ASP A 28 -117.68 53.48 -8.69
CA ASP A 28 -118.10 54.88 -8.47
C ASP A 28 -119.24 55.37 -9.39
N LEU A 29 -119.53 54.65 -10.48
CA LEU A 29 -120.69 54.91 -11.35
C LEU A 29 -121.99 54.33 -10.77
N LYS A 30 -121.90 53.40 -9.81
CA LYS A 30 -123.06 52.79 -9.16
C LYS A 30 -123.66 53.68 -8.08
N GLU A 31 -122.82 54.43 -7.36
CA GLU A 31 -123.23 55.33 -6.27
C GLU A 31 -123.97 56.59 -6.79
N LEU A 32 -123.78 56.96 -8.06
CA LEU A 32 -124.44 58.12 -8.68
C LEU A 32 -125.87 57.82 -9.18
N ASN A 33 -126.20 56.55 -9.43
CA ASN A 33 -127.56 56.13 -9.79
C ASN A 33 -128.46 55.95 -8.55
N GLU A 34 -127.92 55.54 -7.40
CA GLU A 34 -128.72 55.40 -6.16
C GLU A 34 -129.17 56.74 -5.56
N ILE A 35 -128.46 57.84 -5.84
CA ILE A 35 -128.84 59.18 -5.35
C ILE A 35 -129.97 59.81 -6.17
N LEU A 36 -130.23 59.34 -7.41
CA LEU A 36 -131.31 59.86 -8.27
C LEU A 36 -132.67 59.16 -8.07
N GLU A 37 -132.72 57.99 -7.42
CA GLU A 37 -133.99 57.26 -7.19
C GLU A 37 -134.67 57.56 -5.85
N THR A 38 -134.05 58.34 -4.94
CA THR A 38 -134.60 58.61 -3.59
C THR A 38 -135.35 59.94 -3.44
N SER A 39 -135.62 60.67 -4.53
CA SER A 39 -136.41 61.91 -4.50
C SER A 39 -137.75 61.78 -5.25
N SER A 40 -138.62 60.87 -4.82
CA SER A 40 -140.06 60.99 -5.06
C SER A 40 -140.74 61.38 -3.76
N ILE A 41 -140.96 62.68 -3.63
CA ILE A 41 -141.68 63.36 -2.56
C ILE A 41 -143.17 63.16 -2.83
N ASP A 42 -143.87 62.41 -1.98
CA ASP A 42 -145.32 62.50 -1.86
C ASP A 42 -145.69 62.58 -0.37
N GLY A 43 -146.16 63.76 0.01
CA GLY A 43 -146.76 64.00 1.30
C GLY A 43 -146.98 65.49 1.51
N LEU A 44 -148.26 65.90 1.47
CA LEU A 44 -148.83 67.12 2.06
C LEU A 44 -149.05 68.34 1.13
N SER A 45 -150.32 68.53 0.75
CA SER A 45 -151.05 69.72 1.19
C SER A 45 -151.33 69.56 2.70
N THR A 46 -151.20 70.52 3.60
CA THR A 46 -151.55 71.95 3.52
C THR A 46 -150.70 72.79 4.49
N SER A 47 -150.37 73.99 4.01
CA SER A 47 -150.07 75.25 4.71
C SER A 47 -148.72 75.45 5.43
N CYS A 48 -147.86 76.18 4.69
CA CYS A 48 -147.15 77.40 5.08
C CYS A 48 -146.02 77.32 6.12
N ASP A 49 -144.81 76.99 5.65
CA ASP A 49 -143.53 77.54 6.17
C ASP A 49 -142.40 77.41 5.10
N SER A 50 -142.62 78.01 3.92
CA SER A 50 -141.80 77.85 2.70
C SER A 50 -140.55 78.74 2.60
N CYS A 51 -140.08 79.36 3.68
CA CYS A 51 -138.98 80.34 3.60
C CYS A 51 -137.60 79.81 4.04
N CYS A 52 -137.52 78.74 4.83
CA CYS A 52 -136.24 78.19 5.33
C CYS A 52 -135.62 77.08 4.45
N LEU A 53 -136.36 76.53 3.48
CA LEU A 53 -135.87 75.45 2.60
C LEU A 53 -135.06 75.96 1.39
N SER A 54 -135.26 77.20 0.95
CA SER A 54 -134.65 77.73 -0.27
C SER A 54 -133.17 78.11 -0.11
N GLN A 55 -132.73 78.58 1.07
CA GLN A 55 -131.32 78.93 1.33
C GLN A 55 -130.41 77.69 1.45
N ASN A 56 -130.88 76.61 2.07
CA ASN A 56 -130.10 75.38 2.20
C ASN A 56 -129.81 74.71 0.84
N ILE A 57 -130.73 74.83 -0.11
CA ILE A 57 -130.56 74.30 -1.47
C ILE A 57 -129.51 75.10 -2.25
N ILE A 58 -129.50 76.44 -2.12
CA ILE A 58 -128.54 77.30 -2.83
C ILE A 58 -127.11 77.11 -2.31
N GLU A 59 -126.92 77.00 -0.99
CA GLU A 59 -125.60 76.76 -0.38
C GLU A 59 -125.02 75.39 -0.79
N SER A 60 -125.88 74.36 -0.82
CA SER A 60 -125.53 73.01 -1.28
C SER A 60 -125.13 72.99 -2.76
N LEU A 61 -125.85 73.73 -3.60
CA LEU A 61 -125.50 73.86 -5.02
C LEU A 61 -124.16 74.57 -5.23
N LYS A 62 -123.86 75.63 -4.47
CA LYS A 62 -122.55 76.30 -4.53
C LYS A 62 -121.40 75.39 -4.13
N GLN A 63 -121.54 74.66 -3.02
CA GLN A 63 -120.53 73.69 -2.57
C GLN A 63 -120.31 72.60 -3.62
N ASN A 64 -121.38 72.09 -4.25
CA ASN A 64 -121.27 71.10 -5.31
C ASN A 64 -120.59 71.66 -6.56
N MET A 65 -120.85 72.92 -6.92
CA MET A 65 -120.22 73.59 -8.06
C MET A 65 -118.71 73.78 -7.84
N GLU A 66 -118.29 74.24 -6.66
CA GLU A 66 -116.87 74.36 -6.29
C GLU A 66 -116.18 72.99 -6.28
N LYS A 67 -116.87 71.96 -5.78
CA LYS A 67 -116.37 70.57 -5.77
C LYS A 67 -116.20 70.04 -7.20
N LEU A 68 -117.09 70.40 -8.12
CA LEU A 68 -117.00 70.05 -9.54
C LEU A 68 -115.87 70.80 -10.25
N GLU A 69 -115.68 72.10 -9.99
CA GLU A 69 -114.56 72.87 -10.53
C GLU A 69 -113.21 72.33 -10.05
N LEU A 70 -113.12 71.95 -8.78
CA LEU A 70 -111.93 71.32 -8.21
C LEU A 70 -111.65 69.97 -8.87
N LYS A 71 -112.71 69.16 -9.10
CA LYS A 71 -112.59 67.86 -9.78
C LYS A 71 -112.18 68.01 -11.25
N LEU A 72 -112.70 69.01 -11.95
CA LEU A 72 -112.31 69.36 -13.32
C LEU A 72 -110.86 69.84 -13.39
N LYS A 73 -110.41 70.69 -12.46
CA LYS A 73 -109.01 71.11 -12.34
C LYS A 73 -108.09 69.92 -12.07
N ASN A 74 -108.48 69.03 -11.16
CA ASN A 74 -107.70 67.83 -10.83
C ASN A 74 -107.58 66.87 -12.02
N ASN A 75 -108.69 66.60 -12.75
CA ASN A 75 -108.64 65.77 -13.95
C ASN A 75 -107.79 66.40 -15.06
N SER A 76 -107.89 67.72 -15.25
CA SER A 76 -107.04 68.45 -16.21
C SER A 76 -105.57 68.36 -15.83
N LEU A 77 -105.24 68.50 -14.54
CA LEU A 77 -103.89 68.37 -14.01
C LEU A 77 -103.34 66.94 -14.17
N GLU A 78 -104.17 65.93 -13.95
CA GLU A 78 -103.81 64.52 -14.12
C GLU A 78 -103.51 64.20 -15.59
N ILE A 79 -104.32 64.71 -16.54
CA ILE A 79 -104.06 64.57 -17.97
C ILE A 79 -102.74 65.27 -18.37
N ILE A 80 -102.46 66.45 -17.80
CA ILE A 80 -101.21 67.16 -18.04
C ILE A 80 -100.02 66.36 -17.48
N ASN A 81 -100.12 65.83 -16.27
CA ASN A 81 -99.07 65.01 -15.64
C ASN A 81 -98.80 63.75 -16.47
N LEU A 82 -99.84 63.03 -16.91
CA LEU A 82 -99.69 61.85 -17.77
C LEU A 82 -99.00 62.19 -19.11
N LYS A 83 -99.30 63.35 -19.72
CA LYS A 83 -98.60 63.81 -20.92
C LYS A 83 -97.15 64.15 -20.63
N LEU A 84 -96.86 64.75 -19.47
CA LEU A 84 -95.52 65.12 -19.05
C LEU A 84 -94.67 63.88 -18.77
N GLU A 85 -95.22 62.90 -18.05
CA GLU A 85 -94.59 61.60 -17.78
C GLU A 85 -94.27 60.85 -19.07
N LYS A 86 -95.21 60.77 -20.01
CA LYS A 86 -94.95 60.17 -21.33
C LYS A 86 -93.82 60.89 -22.08
N LYS A 87 -93.75 62.22 -21.99
CA LYS A 87 -92.67 63.00 -22.61
C LYS A 87 -91.33 62.77 -21.91
N ILE A 88 -91.31 62.67 -20.58
CA ILE A 88 -90.11 62.34 -19.79
C ILE A 88 -89.63 60.92 -20.11
N GLN A 89 -90.52 59.93 -20.14
CA GLN A 89 -90.17 58.55 -20.51
C GLN A 89 -89.59 58.48 -21.92
N LYS A 90 -90.19 59.21 -22.88
CA LYS A 90 -89.65 59.30 -24.24
C LYS A 90 -88.25 59.92 -24.24
N MET A 91 -88.05 61.04 -23.55
CA MET A 91 -86.75 61.71 -23.45
C MET A 91 -85.68 60.83 -22.78
N ASN A 92 -86.04 60.12 -21.71
CA ASN A 92 -85.14 59.19 -21.03
C ASN A 92 -84.74 58.03 -21.95
N SER A 93 -85.68 57.46 -22.71
CA SER A 93 -85.35 56.38 -23.66
C SER A 93 -84.52 56.86 -24.86
N GLU A 94 -84.75 58.09 -25.33
CA GLU A 94 -83.89 58.74 -26.34
C GLU A 94 -82.46 58.97 -25.78
N HIS A 95 -82.32 59.52 -24.57
CA HIS A 95 -81.02 59.71 -23.91
C HIS A 95 -80.31 58.39 -23.60
N GLU A 96 -81.02 57.35 -23.14
CA GLU A 96 -80.43 56.03 -22.88
C GLU A 96 -79.86 55.42 -24.16
N ASN A 97 -80.57 55.56 -25.28
CA ASN A 97 -80.09 55.12 -26.59
C ASN A 97 -78.86 55.93 -27.05
N GLU A 98 -78.85 57.25 -26.87
CA GLU A 98 -77.68 58.08 -27.17
C GLU A 98 -76.46 57.68 -26.31
N ILE A 99 -76.65 57.48 -25.01
CA ILE A 99 -75.59 57.01 -24.10
C ILE A 99 -75.07 55.64 -24.54
N LYS A 100 -75.96 54.73 -24.95
CA LYS A 100 -75.57 53.40 -25.44
C LYS A 100 -74.76 53.49 -26.74
N ASN A 101 -75.17 54.33 -27.68
CA ASN A 101 -74.46 54.56 -28.93
C ASN A 101 -73.08 55.18 -28.68
N LEU A 102 -72.99 56.17 -27.78
CA LEU A 102 -71.71 56.77 -27.38
C LEU A 102 -70.78 55.76 -26.73
N LYS A 103 -71.29 54.91 -25.82
CA LYS A 103 -70.49 53.82 -25.21
C LYS A 103 -69.96 52.86 -26.27
N GLN A 104 -70.78 52.47 -27.24
CA GLN A 104 -70.36 51.57 -28.31
C GLN A 104 -69.30 52.23 -29.21
N TYR A 105 -69.45 53.51 -29.52
CA TYR A 105 -68.46 54.28 -30.28
C TYR A 105 -67.12 54.38 -29.54
N PHE A 106 -67.13 54.72 -28.25
CA PHE A 106 -65.90 54.75 -27.44
C PHE A 106 -65.24 53.38 -27.32
N GLN A 107 -66.03 52.31 -27.19
CA GLN A 107 -65.50 50.95 -27.15
C GLN A 107 -64.77 50.59 -28.45
N GLN A 108 -65.37 50.90 -29.61
CA GLN A 108 -64.73 50.70 -30.91
C GLN A 108 -63.44 51.51 -31.04
N LEU A 109 -63.45 52.78 -30.63
CA LEU A 109 -62.27 53.64 -30.68
C LEU A 109 -61.13 53.12 -29.77
N ILE A 110 -61.46 52.57 -28.60
CA ILE A 110 -60.47 51.94 -27.71
C ILE A 110 -59.88 50.69 -28.37
N GLU A 111 -60.71 49.85 -28.97
CA GLU A 111 -60.27 48.62 -29.65
C GLU A 111 -59.36 48.92 -30.85
N GLU A 112 -59.70 49.92 -31.66
CA GLU A 112 -58.88 50.37 -32.79
C GLU A 112 -57.52 50.90 -32.32
N ASN A 113 -57.48 51.72 -31.27
CA ASN A 113 -56.24 52.23 -30.70
C ASN A 113 -55.37 51.11 -30.09
N ILE A 114 -55.99 50.11 -29.45
CA ILE A 114 -55.28 48.94 -28.92
C ILE A 114 -54.64 48.15 -30.07
N GLU A 115 -55.35 47.91 -31.17
CA GLU A 115 -54.80 47.21 -32.33
C GLU A 115 -53.68 47.99 -33.01
N GLN A 116 -53.82 49.31 -33.15
CA GLN A 116 -52.74 50.14 -33.67
C GLN A 116 -51.48 50.05 -32.80
N LEU A 117 -51.63 50.15 -31.46
CA LEU A 117 -50.51 50.02 -30.53
C LEU A 117 -49.87 48.63 -30.57
N LYS A 118 -50.64 47.55 -30.80
CA LYS A 118 -50.08 46.20 -30.99
C LYS A 118 -49.22 46.13 -32.25
N VAL A 119 -49.69 46.70 -33.36
CA VAL A 119 -48.93 46.74 -34.63
C VAL A 119 -47.64 47.54 -34.47
N GLU A 120 -47.71 48.73 -33.88
CA GLU A 120 -46.53 49.58 -33.63
C GLU A 120 -45.50 48.88 -32.74
N ASN A 121 -45.95 48.24 -31.65
CA ASN A 121 -45.07 47.47 -30.78
C ASN A 121 -44.45 46.27 -31.49
N TYR A 122 -45.22 45.55 -32.33
CA TYR A 122 -44.70 44.43 -33.10
C TYR A 122 -43.60 44.87 -34.08
N VAL A 123 -43.81 45.98 -34.80
CA VAL A 123 -42.81 46.55 -35.71
C VAL A 123 -41.54 46.95 -34.96
N TYR A 124 -41.70 47.62 -33.80
CA TYR A 124 -40.57 48.02 -32.97
C TYR A 124 -39.76 46.81 -32.45
N LEU A 125 -40.44 45.76 -31.99
CA LEU A 125 -39.80 44.52 -31.53
C LEU A 125 -39.05 43.83 -32.68
N LYS A 126 -39.66 43.74 -33.87
CA LYS A 126 -39.02 43.14 -35.04
C LYS A 126 -37.74 43.89 -35.45
N GLN A 127 -37.74 45.22 -35.44
CA GLN A 127 -36.55 46.02 -35.71
C GLN A 127 -35.45 45.81 -34.66
N LYS A 128 -35.82 45.64 -33.39
CA LYS A 128 -34.87 45.29 -32.33
C LYS A 128 -34.25 43.92 -32.55
N ASP A 129 -35.05 42.91 -32.90
CA ASP A 129 -34.57 41.56 -33.17
C ASP A 129 -33.61 41.53 -34.36
N GLU A 130 -33.91 42.24 -35.45
CA GLU A 130 -33.02 42.39 -36.59
C GLU A 130 -31.68 43.05 -36.21
N LYS A 131 -31.71 44.07 -35.34
CA LYS A 131 -30.51 44.73 -34.84
C LYS A 131 -29.69 43.83 -33.91
N ILE A 132 -30.34 43.04 -33.05
CA ILE A 132 -29.69 42.05 -32.18
C ILE A 132 -28.99 41.00 -33.05
N ASN A 133 -29.68 40.42 -34.03
CA ASN A 133 -29.11 39.42 -34.94
C ASN A 133 -27.89 39.97 -35.71
N SER A 134 -27.95 41.23 -36.16
CA SER A 134 -26.81 41.88 -36.81
C SER A 134 -25.61 42.03 -35.88
N LEU A 135 -25.83 42.39 -34.61
CA LEU A 135 -24.77 42.53 -33.62
C LEU A 135 -24.17 41.17 -33.22
N GLU A 136 -24.99 40.14 -33.08
CA GLU A 136 -24.53 38.78 -32.79
C GLU A 136 -23.59 38.25 -33.89
N GLU A 137 -23.92 38.47 -35.16
CA GLU A 137 -23.07 38.08 -36.28
C GLU A 137 -21.75 38.90 -36.34
N GLU A 138 -21.77 40.18 -35.99
CA GLU A 138 -20.53 40.98 -35.87
C GLU A 138 -19.63 40.48 -34.74
N ILE A 139 -20.23 40.20 -33.57
CA ILE A 139 -19.54 39.66 -32.40
C ILE A 139 -18.91 38.31 -32.75
N LYS A 140 -19.66 37.42 -33.42
CA LYS A 140 -19.19 36.10 -33.86
C LYS A 140 -17.99 36.21 -34.81
N LYS A 141 -18.02 37.14 -35.77
CA LYS A 141 -16.87 37.41 -36.67
C LYS A 141 -15.65 37.92 -35.90
N LYS A 142 -15.84 38.82 -34.94
CA LYS A 142 -14.74 39.32 -34.09
C LYS A 142 -14.14 38.19 -33.24
N PHE A 143 -14.96 37.33 -32.63
CA PHE A 143 -14.48 36.16 -31.87
C PHE A 143 -13.71 35.17 -32.74
N GLN A 144 -14.18 34.88 -33.96
CA GLN A 144 -13.46 34.01 -34.89
C GLN A 144 -12.08 34.57 -35.24
N LYS A 145 -12.00 35.88 -35.49
CA LYS A 145 -10.72 36.55 -35.77
C LYS A 145 -9.76 36.49 -34.58
N ILE A 146 -10.25 36.80 -33.37
CA ILE A 146 -9.44 36.72 -32.14
C ILE A 146 -8.90 35.31 -31.92
N ASN A 147 -9.75 34.28 -32.10
CA ASN A 147 -9.32 32.89 -31.95
C ASN A 147 -8.23 32.52 -32.97
N PHE A 148 -8.38 32.94 -34.23
CA PHE A 148 -7.36 32.70 -35.26
C PHE A 148 -6.03 33.40 -34.94
N ASP A 149 -6.07 34.66 -34.50
CA ASP A 149 -4.88 35.42 -34.15
C ASP A 149 -4.16 34.80 -32.93
N HIS A 150 -4.91 34.38 -31.91
CA HIS A 150 -4.37 33.67 -30.74
C HIS A 150 -3.77 32.30 -31.11
N GLU A 151 -4.43 31.53 -31.99
CA GLU A 151 -3.87 30.24 -32.45
C GLU A 151 -2.52 30.42 -33.14
N LYS A 152 -2.39 31.48 -33.97
CA LYS A 152 -1.14 31.81 -34.64
C LYS A 152 -0.03 32.19 -33.65
N GLU A 153 -0.34 33.01 -32.65
CA GLU A 153 0.60 33.41 -31.60
C GLU A 153 1.04 32.21 -30.75
N ILE A 154 0.11 31.31 -30.42
CA ILE A 154 0.41 30.06 -29.71
C ILE A 154 1.37 29.17 -30.50
N GLU A 155 1.17 29.02 -31.82
CA GLU A 155 2.07 28.23 -32.66
C GLU A 155 3.46 28.87 -32.79
N GLU A 156 3.55 30.20 -32.86
CA GLU A 156 4.84 30.92 -32.85
C GLU A 156 5.58 30.73 -31.51
N ILE A 157 4.88 30.82 -30.38
CA ILE A 157 5.44 30.56 -29.05
C ILE A 157 5.91 29.10 -28.93
N LYS A 158 5.12 28.13 -29.42
CA LYS A 158 5.51 26.71 -29.43
C LYS A 158 6.78 26.48 -30.25
N HIS A 159 6.86 27.07 -31.44
CA HIS A 159 8.04 26.96 -32.30
C HIS A 159 9.29 27.54 -31.62
N ASN A 160 9.18 28.76 -31.06
CA ASN A 160 10.29 29.41 -30.35
C ASN A 160 10.72 28.60 -29.11
N PHE A 161 9.76 28.03 -28.37
CA PHE A 161 10.06 27.18 -27.22
C PHE A 161 10.79 25.89 -27.62
N LEU A 162 10.37 25.24 -28.72
CA LEU A 162 11.04 24.05 -29.25
C LEU A 162 12.49 24.35 -29.65
N GLN A 163 12.73 25.47 -30.32
CA GLN A 163 14.08 25.88 -30.71
C GLN A 163 14.98 26.11 -29.48
N ILE A 164 14.48 26.82 -28.45
CA ILE A 164 15.23 27.04 -27.20
C ILE A 164 15.54 25.71 -26.50
N MET A 165 14.60 24.77 -26.50
CA MET A 165 14.79 23.46 -25.90
C MET A 165 15.85 22.64 -26.64
N GLU A 166 15.86 22.68 -27.97
CA GLU A 166 16.85 21.98 -28.78
C GLU A 166 18.27 22.54 -28.58
N GLU A 167 18.41 23.87 -28.58
CA GLU A 167 19.68 24.55 -28.30
C GLU A 167 20.23 24.19 -26.90
N LYS A 168 19.37 24.22 -25.88
CA LYS A 168 19.75 23.82 -24.51
C LYS A 168 20.12 22.35 -24.43
N PHE A 169 19.41 21.48 -25.13
CA PHE A 169 19.70 20.04 -25.13
C PHE A 169 21.06 19.75 -25.77
N GLN A 170 21.40 20.42 -26.86
CA GLN A 170 22.72 20.30 -27.48
C GLN A 170 23.84 20.84 -26.59
N HIS A 171 23.62 21.97 -25.90
CA HIS A 171 24.58 22.50 -24.94
C HIS A 171 24.86 21.50 -23.81
N ILE A 172 23.81 20.98 -23.17
CA ILE A 172 23.93 19.99 -22.10
C ILE A 172 24.68 18.75 -22.59
N LYS A 173 24.33 18.25 -23.79
CA LYS A 173 25.00 17.09 -24.40
C LYS A 173 26.51 17.32 -24.54
N ASN A 174 26.90 18.48 -25.08
CA ASN A 174 28.31 18.83 -25.26
C ASN A 174 29.05 18.93 -23.91
N GLU A 175 28.45 19.55 -22.89
CA GLU A 175 29.03 19.62 -21.54
C GLU A 175 29.18 18.24 -20.90
N THR A 176 28.18 17.36 -21.08
CA THR A 176 28.25 15.99 -20.55
C THR A 176 29.35 15.17 -21.25
N ASP A 177 29.51 15.30 -22.56
CA ASP A 177 30.56 14.60 -23.32
C ASP A 177 31.96 15.05 -22.88
N ILE A 178 32.15 16.35 -22.61
CA ILE A 178 33.41 16.89 -22.07
C ILE A 178 33.67 16.32 -20.67
N SER A 179 32.66 16.29 -19.79
CA SER A 179 32.79 15.76 -18.42
C SER A 179 33.09 14.26 -18.41
N ILE A 180 32.49 13.49 -19.33
CA ILE A 180 32.75 12.05 -19.48
C ILE A 180 34.20 11.81 -19.90
N LYS A 181 34.69 12.52 -20.93
CA LYS A 181 36.09 12.40 -21.38
C LYS A 181 37.10 12.68 -20.27
N GLN A 182 36.86 13.72 -19.47
CA GLN A 182 37.72 14.06 -18.31
C GLN A 182 37.70 12.95 -17.23
N LYS A 183 36.53 12.32 -17.00
CA LYS A 183 36.41 11.21 -16.06
C LYS A 183 37.12 9.95 -16.56
N ASP A 184 37.01 9.63 -17.85
CA ASP A 184 37.67 8.47 -18.45
C ASP A 184 39.19 8.60 -18.37
N GLU A 185 39.75 9.78 -18.66
CA GLU A 185 41.18 10.07 -18.47
C GLU A 185 41.63 9.84 -17.02
N LYS A 186 40.83 10.29 -16.05
CA LYS A 186 41.11 10.10 -14.62
C LYS A 186 41.00 8.63 -14.19
N ILE A 187 40.02 7.89 -14.70
CA ILE A 187 39.86 6.45 -14.44
C ILE A 187 41.07 5.70 -14.97
N ASN A 188 41.48 5.95 -16.21
CA ASN A 188 42.65 5.31 -16.81
C ASN A 188 43.92 5.59 -15.99
N SER A 189 44.10 6.82 -15.49
CA SER A 189 45.20 7.15 -14.58
C SER A 189 45.16 6.35 -13.28
N LEU A 190 43.98 6.21 -12.67
CA LEU A 190 43.79 5.47 -11.42
C LEU A 190 43.98 3.96 -11.61
N GLU A 191 43.56 3.39 -12.73
CA GLU A 191 43.77 1.98 -13.04
C GLU A 191 45.26 1.62 -13.10
N VAL A 192 46.09 2.51 -13.67
CA VAL A 192 47.56 2.35 -13.70
C VAL A 192 48.14 2.36 -12.28
N GLU A 193 47.66 3.25 -11.41
CA GLU A 193 48.10 3.30 -10.01
C GLU A 193 47.65 2.08 -9.21
N ILE A 194 46.40 1.65 -9.36
CA ILE A 194 45.87 0.45 -8.71
C ILE A 194 46.66 -0.79 -9.13
N LYS A 195 47.03 -0.91 -10.41
CA LYS A 195 47.87 -2.00 -10.89
C LYS A 195 49.24 -2.00 -10.22
N LYS A 196 49.88 -0.81 -10.09
CA LYS A 196 51.14 -0.67 -9.35
C LYS A 196 51.00 -1.05 -7.88
N ILE A 197 49.91 -0.65 -7.21
CA ILE A 197 49.62 -1.03 -5.82
C ILE A 197 49.38 -2.54 -5.72
N GLY A 198 48.67 -3.15 -6.67
CA GLY A 198 48.45 -4.60 -6.74
C GLY A 198 49.77 -5.37 -6.84
N ASP A 199 50.65 -4.96 -7.75
CA ASP A 199 51.97 -5.57 -7.92
C ASP A 199 52.85 -5.40 -6.67
N LEU A 200 52.82 -4.21 -6.05
CA LEU A 200 53.50 -3.96 -4.78
C LEU A 200 52.90 -4.79 -3.64
N THR A 201 51.58 -4.99 -3.62
CA THR A 201 50.90 -5.81 -2.61
C THR A 201 51.23 -7.29 -2.78
N ILE A 202 51.35 -7.79 -4.02
CA ILE A 202 51.80 -9.16 -4.30
C ILE A 202 53.26 -9.32 -3.87
N LYS A 203 54.14 -8.38 -4.22
CA LYS A 203 55.54 -8.39 -3.79
C LYS A 203 55.66 -8.30 -2.26
N LEU A 204 54.90 -7.42 -1.63
CA LEU A 204 54.90 -7.23 -0.18
C LEU A 204 54.31 -8.43 0.54
N ASN A 205 53.24 -9.04 0.03
CA ASN A 205 52.71 -10.28 0.59
C ASN A 205 53.71 -11.42 0.43
N ASN A 206 54.43 -11.53 -0.69
CA ASN A 206 55.52 -12.51 -0.82
C ASN A 206 56.69 -12.25 0.14
N VAL A 207 56.85 -11.02 0.64
CA VAL A 207 57.85 -10.64 1.66
C VAL A 207 57.30 -10.73 3.10
N ILE A 208 55.99 -10.55 3.31
CA ILE A 208 55.30 -10.45 4.61
C ILE A 208 54.45 -11.69 4.94
N PHE A 209 54.30 -12.65 4.02
CA PHE A 209 53.77 -13.97 4.37
C PHE A 209 54.66 -14.49 5.49
N LYS A 210 54.08 -14.45 6.69
CA LYS A 210 54.58 -15.07 7.90
C LYS A 210 54.77 -16.52 7.52
N ASN A 211 55.98 -16.87 7.10
CA ASN A 211 56.26 -18.18 6.55
C ASN A 211 55.85 -19.18 7.62
N VAL A 212 54.97 -20.08 7.25
CA VAL A 212 54.71 -21.26 8.06
C VAL A 212 55.84 -22.19 7.71
N GLU A 213 56.76 -22.37 8.64
CA GLU A 213 57.86 -23.29 8.50
C GLU A 213 57.41 -24.66 8.99
N PHE A 214 57.40 -25.63 8.09
CA PHE A 214 57.12 -27.01 8.47
C PHE A 214 58.32 -27.60 9.19
N ILE A 215 58.12 -28.03 10.42
CA ILE A 215 59.14 -28.66 11.25
C ILE A 215 58.95 -30.16 11.20
N LYS A 216 59.85 -30.84 10.49
CA LYS A 216 59.87 -32.30 10.41
C LYS A 216 60.35 -32.90 11.73
N VAL A 217 59.52 -33.72 12.35
CA VAL A 217 59.87 -34.51 13.55
C VAL A 217 59.70 -35.98 13.20
N LYS A 218 60.81 -36.70 13.12
CA LYS A 218 60.75 -38.15 12.93
C LYS A 218 60.09 -38.79 14.15
N ASN A 219 59.13 -39.68 13.92
CA ASN A 219 58.34 -40.22 15.02
C ASN A 219 57.88 -41.66 14.79
N LYS A 220 57.45 -42.28 15.88
CA LYS A 220 56.86 -43.62 15.93
C LYS A 220 55.93 -43.73 17.13
N TRP A 221 55.01 -44.68 17.14
CA TRP A 221 54.22 -44.99 18.34
C TRP A 221 55.07 -45.75 19.34
N SER A 222 55.05 -45.33 20.60
CA SER A 222 55.82 -46.02 21.66
C SER A 222 55.15 -46.00 23.02
N GLU A 223 54.34 -44.98 23.33
CA GLU A 223 53.75 -44.80 24.64
C GLU A 223 52.31 -45.31 24.66
N ILE A 224 52.12 -46.47 25.28
CA ILE A 224 50.80 -47.09 25.44
C ILE A 224 50.19 -46.62 26.75
N GLU A 225 48.99 -46.04 26.69
CA GLU A 225 48.38 -45.49 27.90
C GLU A 225 47.78 -46.59 28.78
N ASN A 226 48.27 -46.69 30.03
CA ASN A 226 47.89 -47.73 30.98
C ASN A 226 46.45 -47.59 31.53
N SER A 227 45.76 -46.48 31.25
CA SER A 227 44.41 -46.19 31.74
C SER A 227 43.34 -47.09 31.12
N TYR A 228 43.61 -47.69 29.96
CA TYR A 228 42.65 -48.49 29.19
C TYR A 228 43.10 -49.94 28.95
N LYS A 229 43.58 -50.61 30.01
CA LYS A 229 43.96 -52.04 29.91
C LYS A 229 42.74 -52.91 29.58
N CYS A 230 42.86 -53.79 28.60
CA CYS A 230 41.91 -54.88 28.32
C CYS A 230 42.36 -56.19 28.91
N CYS A 231 43.64 -56.33 29.21
CA CYS A 231 44.24 -57.42 29.98
C CYS A 231 45.56 -56.91 30.55
N SER A 232 46.30 -57.77 31.24
CA SER A 232 47.64 -57.51 31.78
C SER A 232 48.64 -56.88 30.79
N ASN A 233 48.36 -56.96 29.48
CA ASN A 233 49.21 -56.47 28.38
C ASN A 233 48.70 -55.18 27.68
N ASN A 234 47.95 -54.31 28.37
CA ASN A 234 47.65 -52.93 27.93
C ASN A 234 47.01 -52.76 26.53
N CYS A 235 46.29 -53.77 26.02
CA CYS A 235 45.65 -53.75 24.69
C CYS A 235 46.53 -53.57 23.47
N ILE A 236 47.86 -53.61 23.63
CA ILE A 236 48.76 -53.50 22.50
C ILE A 236 49.84 -54.54 22.61
N ASN A 237 49.98 -55.35 21.55
CA ASN A 237 51.09 -56.27 21.42
C ASN A 237 52.13 -55.66 20.48
N THR A 238 53.39 -55.62 20.90
CA THR A 238 54.54 -55.15 20.11
C THR A 238 55.45 -56.29 19.66
N LYS A 239 55.22 -57.53 20.13
CA LYS A 239 56.12 -58.67 19.92
C LYS A 239 55.48 -59.82 19.14
N ILE A 240 54.18 -60.06 19.29
CA ILE A 240 53.48 -61.20 18.66
C ILE A 240 52.19 -60.69 18.00
N PRO A 241 52.12 -60.64 16.66
CA PRO A 241 51.03 -59.98 15.94
C PRO A 241 49.74 -60.82 15.80
N ILE A 242 49.65 -61.97 16.48
CA ILE A 242 48.60 -62.96 16.29
C ILE A 242 48.03 -63.36 17.65
N GLY A 243 46.71 -63.31 17.80
CA GLY A 243 46.00 -63.75 19.01
C GLY A 243 44.70 -62.99 19.23
N ASN A 244 44.05 -63.20 20.37
CA ASN A 244 43.12 -62.28 21.02
C ASN A 244 43.78 -61.85 22.34
N CYS A 245 43.34 -60.75 22.96
CA CYS A 245 43.65 -60.54 24.38
C CYS A 245 43.18 -61.77 25.20
N VAL A 246 43.85 -62.09 26.31
CA VAL A 246 43.58 -63.28 27.15
C VAL A 246 42.09 -63.38 27.54
N GLU A 247 41.43 -62.23 27.66
CA GLU A 247 40.01 -62.09 28.04
C GLU A 247 39.05 -62.05 26.83
N GLY A 248 39.54 -62.27 25.60
CA GLY A 248 38.72 -62.31 24.39
C GLY A 248 38.35 -60.96 23.77
N TYR A 249 38.83 -59.85 24.33
CA TYR A 249 38.63 -58.50 23.80
C TYR A 249 39.52 -58.20 22.60
N GLY A 250 39.07 -57.25 21.76
CA GLY A 250 39.89 -56.70 20.68
C GLY A 250 41.10 -55.93 21.21
N PHE A 251 42.18 -55.91 20.42
CA PHE A 251 43.45 -55.29 20.77
C PHE A 251 44.16 -54.75 19.52
N GLY A 252 45.11 -53.84 19.73
CA GLY A 252 45.94 -53.26 18.69
C GLY A 252 47.26 -54.04 18.55
N ASN A 253 47.72 -54.22 17.34
CA ASN A 253 49.04 -54.73 17.06
C ASN A 253 49.87 -53.66 16.37
N LEU A 254 50.98 -53.25 16.98
CA LEU A 254 51.88 -52.25 16.42
C LEU A 254 52.80 -52.91 15.39
N ILE A 255 52.85 -52.37 14.17
CA ILE A 255 53.58 -52.90 13.02
C ILE A 255 54.55 -51.83 12.54
N ASN A 256 55.84 -52.18 12.52
CA ASN A 256 56.95 -51.31 12.10
C ASN A 256 56.94 -49.96 12.82
N ASP A 257 56.56 -49.95 14.09
CA ASP A 257 56.43 -48.78 14.97
C ASP A 257 55.51 -47.64 14.48
N GLU A 258 54.91 -47.71 13.29
CA GLU A 258 54.04 -46.66 12.73
C GLU A 258 52.58 -47.10 12.55
N ASN A 259 52.36 -48.34 12.14
CA ASN A 259 51.02 -48.79 11.74
C ASN A 259 50.40 -49.60 12.88
N ILE A 260 49.10 -49.45 13.09
CA ILE A 260 48.39 -50.20 14.14
C ILE A 260 47.32 -51.02 13.45
N LYS A 261 47.44 -52.34 13.53
CA LYS A 261 46.40 -53.26 13.08
C LYS A 261 45.50 -53.61 14.24
N TYR A 262 44.23 -53.24 14.17
CA TYR A 262 43.24 -53.64 15.17
C TYR A 262 42.75 -55.05 14.89
N LEU A 263 42.80 -55.91 15.90
CA LEU A 263 42.31 -57.28 15.83
C LEU A 263 41.03 -57.35 16.67
N VAL A 264 39.91 -57.59 15.98
CA VAL A 264 38.59 -57.64 16.60
C VAL A 264 38.46 -58.90 17.45
N GLY A 265 38.13 -58.72 18.73
CA GLY A 265 37.92 -59.84 19.64
C GLY A 265 36.59 -60.54 19.41
N LYS A 266 36.47 -61.78 19.89
CA LYS A 266 35.21 -62.54 19.90
C LYS A 266 34.28 -62.17 21.05
N GLY A 267 34.77 -61.39 22.02
CA GLY A 267 34.00 -60.92 23.18
C GLY A 267 32.91 -59.89 22.82
N SER A 268 32.02 -59.63 23.77
CA SER A 268 30.88 -58.72 23.58
C SER A 268 31.27 -57.23 23.48
N CYS A 269 32.43 -56.84 24.02
CA CYS A 269 32.93 -55.48 24.01
C CYS A 269 34.41 -55.40 23.58
N ASN A 270 34.69 -54.55 22.59
CA ASN A 270 36.06 -54.21 22.21
C ASN A 270 36.55 -53.01 23.03
N LYS A 271 37.85 -52.98 23.34
CA LYS A 271 38.46 -51.95 24.21
C LYS A 271 39.27 -50.96 23.38
N PHE A 272 39.50 -49.79 23.97
CA PHE A 272 40.30 -48.74 23.33
C PHE A 272 41.77 -49.14 23.28
N VAL A 273 42.36 -48.88 22.12
CA VAL A 273 43.80 -48.87 21.89
C VAL A 273 44.21 -47.41 21.91
N VAL A 274 44.97 -47.02 22.92
CA VAL A 274 45.38 -45.63 23.14
C VAL A 274 46.89 -45.55 23.07
N VAL A 275 47.41 -44.76 22.13
CA VAL A 275 48.86 -44.57 21.97
C VAL A 275 49.22 -43.11 21.76
N SER A 276 50.38 -42.75 22.32
CA SER A 276 51.09 -41.52 21.99
C SER A 276 52.38 -41.85 21.25
N ALA A 277 52.84 -40.90 20.44
CA ALA A 277 54.10 -41.02 19.75
C ALA A 277 55.29 -40.76 20.69
N GLU A 278 56.46 -41.32 20.34
CA GLU A 278 57.70 -41.24 21.12
C GLU A 278 58.15 -39.79 21.29
N ASN A 279 58.24 -39.07 20.18
CA ASN A 279 58.71 -37.70 20.15
C ASN A 279 57.54 -36.72 20.25
N SER A 280 57.77 -35.63 20.98
CA SER A 280 56.87 -34.50 21.06
C SER A 280 57.14 -33.46 19.99
N PHE A 281 56.11 -32.71 19.64
CA PHE A 281 56.19 -31.43 18.97
C PHE A 281 56.55 -30.36 20.00
N ASN A 282 57.84 -30.03 20.02
CA ASN A 282 58.41 -29.00 20.88
C ASN A 282 58.31 -27.65 20.19
N LYS A 283 57.87 -26.62 20.91
CA LYS A 283 57.92 -25.24 20.41
C LYS A 283 59.38 -24.85 20.11
N PRO A 284 59.68 -24.44 18.87
CA PRO A 284 61.04 -24.01 18.53
C PRO A 284 61.43 -22.73 19.27
N GLN A 285 62.68 -22.68 19.74
CA GLN A 285 63.27 -21.47 20.31
C GLN A 285 63.73 -20.52 19.20
N ASN A 286 63.64 -19.21 19.43
CA ASN A 286 64.12 -18.16 18.51
C ASN A 286 63.52 -18.21 17.09
N CYS A 287 62.26 -18.66 16.95
CA CYS A 287 61.61 -18.75 15.65
C CYS A 287 60.94 -17.40 15.29
N LEU A 288 61.34 -16.83 14.16
CA LEU A 288 60.73 -15.61 13.59
C LEU A 288 59.42 -15.91 12.85
N ASN A 289 59.24 -17.17 12.46
CA ASN A 289 58.16 -17.71 11.67
C ASN A 289 57.17 -18.51 12.52
N TYR A 290 56.02 -18.85 11.94
CA TYR A 290 55.14 -19.82 12.58
C TYR A 290 55.70 -21.20 12.32
N SER A 291 55.70 -22.06 13.34
CA SER A 291 56.21 -23.43 13.20
C SER A 291 55.04 -24.39 13.12
N LEU A 292 54.96 -25.16 12.03
CA LEU A 292 53.92 -26.15 11.77
C LEU A 292 54.47 -27.56 11.95
N PHE A 293 53.82 -28.33 12.80
CA PHE A 293 53.99 -29.77 12.95
C PHE A 293 52.75 -30.46 12.42
N TYR A 294 52.90 -31.63 11.80
CA TYR A 294 51.78 -32.33 11.18
C TYR A 294 52.02 -33.84 11.09
N PHE A 295 50.97 -34.62 11.31
CA PHE A 295 50.93 -36.05 11.00
C PHE A 295 49.54 -36.43 10.49
N GLU A 296 49.45 -37.54 9.77
CA GLU A 296 48.18 -38.09 9.30
C GLU A 296 48.09 -39.59 9.51
N ILE A 297 46.87 -40.09 9.61
CA ILE A 297 46.54 -41.51 9.70
C ILE A 297 45.51 -41.84 8.63
N LYS A 298 45.71 -42.95 7.93
CA LYS A 298 44.70 -43.55 7.06
C LYS A 298 43.97 -44.63 7.85
N CYS A 299 42.66 -44.49 7.98
CA CYS A 299 41.85 -45.38 8.79
C CYS A 299 41.37 -46.59 7.98
N LYS A 300 41.29 -47.75 8.61
CA LYS A 300 40.65 -48.94 8.04
C LYS A 300 39.75 -49.58 9.09
N PHE A 301 38.50 -49.84 8.75
CA PHE A 301 37.54 -50.48 9.65
C PHE A 301 37.81 -51.99 9.70
N GLU A 302 37.72 -52.55 10.90
CA GLU A 302 37.96 -53.98 11.13
C GLU A 302 36.69 -54.63 11.69
N GLY A 303 36.35 -55.81 11.14
CA GLY A 303 35.14 -56.56 11.49
C GLY A 303 33.86 -56.07 10.79
N GLU A 304 32.72 -56.63 11.18
CA GLU A 304 31.43 -56.13 10.72
C GLU A 304 31.22 -54.70 11.21
N LEU A 305 30.77 -53.84 10.31
CA LEU A 305 30.49 -52.42 10.53
C LEU A 305 29.34 -52.25 11.53
N ASN A 306 29.64 -52.47 12.81
CA ASN A 306 28.79 -52.00 13.89
C ASN A 306 29.15 -50.54 14.10
N ILE A 307 28.41 -49.68 13.39
CA ILE A 307 28.62 -48.25 13.36
C ILE A 307 28.78 -47.71 14.77
N ASP A 308 28.05 -48.20 15.78
CA ASP A 308 28.08 -47.70 17.16
C ASP A 308 29.36 -48.08 17.94
N LYS A 309 30.05 -49.14 17.55
CA LYS A 309 31.23 -49.65 18.24
C LYS A 309 32.55 -49.14 17.67
N THR A 310 32.62 -48.85 16.36
CA THR A 310 33.85 -48.32 15.75
C THR A 310 34.12 -46.91 16.23
N ARG A 311 35.36 -46.62 16.66
CA ARG A 311 35.80 -45.29 17.08
C ARG A 311 37.22 -45.05 16.60
N MET A 312 37.45 -43.84 16.11
CA MET A 312 38.78 -43.32 15.81
C MET A 312 38.82 -41.87 16.28
N ASN A 313 39.78 -41.60 17.15
CA ASN A 313 40.11 -40.26 17.62
C ASN A 313 41.57 -40.00 17.27
N ILE A 314 41.84 -38.82 16.69
CA ILE A 314 43.20 -38.34 16.39
C ILE A 314 43.40 -36.99 17.05
N GLY A 315 44.59 -36.73 17.57
CA GLY A 315 44.87 -35.44 18.15
C GLY A 315 46.23 -35.29 18.77
N LEU A 316 46.26 -34.42 19.78
CA LEU A 316 47.45 -34.03 20.50
C LEU A 316 47.22 -34.17 22.00
N LYS A 317 48.17 -34.78 22.67
CA LYS A 317 48.26 -34.83 24.13
C LYS A 317 49.17 -33.70 24.61
N ASN A 318 48.67 -32.84 25.49
CA ASN A 318 49.45 -31.83 26.17
C ASN A 318 50.26 -32.49 27.30
N CYS A 319 51.57 -32.57 27.13
CA CYS A 319 52.43 -33.28 28.07
C CYS A 319 52.58 -32.57 29.42
N SER A 320 52.25 -31.28 29.52
CA SER A 320 52.34 -30.50 30.77
C SER A 320 51.10 -30.64 31.65
N THR A 321 49.93 -30.91 31.06
CA THR A 321 48.65 -30.92 31.80
C THR A 321 47.92 -32.25 31.72
N ASP A 322 48.40 -33.19 30.92
CA ASP A 322 47.73 -34.47 30.60
C ASP A 322 46.33 -34.27 29.99
N LYS A 323 46.11 -33.12 29.34
CA LYS A 323 44.88 -32.78 28.60
C LYS A 323 45.05 -33.02 27.11
N TYR A 324 43.93 -33.03 26.38
CA TYR A 324 43.92 -33.45 24.97
C TYR A 324 43.23 -32.44 24.07
N ILE A 325 43.68 -32.38 22.81
CA ILE A 325 42.93 -31.76 21.70
C ILE A 325 42.63 -32.88 20.70
N LEU A 326 41.38 -33.30 20.58
CA LEU A 326 40.99 -34.50 19.84
C LEU A 326 39.95 -34.21 18.76
N CYS A 327 40.14 -34.75 17.57
CA CYS A 327 39.08 -34.91 16.57
C CYS A 327 38.45 -36.29 16.72
N LEU A 328 37.21 -36.31 17.19
CA LEU A 328 36.36 -37.50 17.26
C LEU A 328 35.70 -37.70 15.90
N ALA A 329 36.35 -38.46 15.01
CA ALA A 329 35.95 -38.51 13.60
C ALA A 329 34.50 -38.95 13.39
N LYS A 330 34.10 -40.05 14.04
CA LYS A 330 32.73 -40.57 13.97
C LYS A 330 31.70 -39.65 14.61
N ALA A 331 32.01 -39.07 15.77
CA ALA A 331 31.10 -38.15 16.43
C ALA A 331 31.02 -36.81 15.69
N ALA A 332 31.86 -36.59 14.67
CA ALA A 332 32.05 -35.35 13.97
C ALA A 332 32.21 -34.19 14.97
N LYS A 333 33.15 -34.32 15.90
CA LYS A 333 33.42 -33.31 16.95
C LYS A 333 34.90 -33.08 17.14
N ILE A 334 35.26 -31.87 17.57
CA ILE A 334 36.56 -31.58 18.18
C ILE A 334 36.35 -31.34 19.68
N ILE A 335 37.22 -31.91 20.51
CA ILE A 335 37.33 -31.61 21.93
C ILE A 335 38.63 -30.83 22.15
N ASN A 336 38.58 -29.76 22.94
CA ASN A 336 39.77 -29.02 23.37
C ASN A 336 40.23 -29.42 24.78
N GLU A 337 41.35 -28.85 25.22
CA GLU A 337 41.97 -29.18 26.52
C GLU A 337 41.10 -28.82 27.74
N LYS A 338 40.05 -28.02 27.54
CA LYS A 338 39.07 -27.61 28.57
C LYS A 338 37.76 -28.39 28.45
N ASP A 339 37.77 -29.52 27.74
CA ASP A 339 36.61 -30.37 27.50
C ASP A 339 35.48 -29.65 26.72
N GLY A 340 35.82 -28.56 26.01
CA GLY A 340 34.91 -27.84 25.14
C GLY A 340 34.72 -28.58 23.81
N GLU A 341 33.46 -28.78 23.42
CA GLU A 341 33.11 -29.54 22.22
C GLU A 341 32.67 -28.66 21.04
N PHE A 342 33.15 -28.98 19.84
CA PHE A 342 32.82 -28.28 18.61
C PHE A 342 32.33 -29.24 17.54
N LYS A 343 31.08 -29.10 17.10
CA LYS A 343 30.52 -29.94 16.02
C LYS A 343 31.20 -29.64 14.68
N LEU A 344 31.51 -30.70 13.95
CA LEU A 344 32.07 -30.75 12.60
C LEU A 344 31.00 -31.23 11.62
N LYS A 345 31.24 -30.98 10.34
CA LYS A 345 30.50 -31.61 9.24
C LYS A 345 31.48 -32.47 8.44
N THR A 346 31.65 -33.70 8.91
CA THR A 346 32.50 -34.73 8.31
C THR A 346 31.69 -36.03 8.24
N ASN A 347 31.91 -36.81 7.20
CA ASN A 347 31.44 -38.18 7.11
C ASN A 347 32.64 -39.07 7.36
N PHE A 348 32.55 -39.99 8.32
CA PHE A 348 33.63 -40.90 8.63
C PHE A 348 33.50 -42.18 7.81
N ASN A 349 34.36 -42.35 6.80
CA ASN A 349 34.33 -43.51 5.90
C ASN A 349 35.59 -44.37 6.06
N ASP A 350 35.48 -45.60 5.56
CA ASP A 350 36.63 -46.51 5.46
C ASP A 350 37.68 -45.93 4.51
N ASN A 351 38.96 -46.09 4.83
CA ASN A 351 40.11 -45.55 4.09
C ASN A 351 40.25 -44.02 4.06
N ASP A 352 39.43 -43.28 4.82
CA ASP A 352 39.64 -41.84 5.00
C ASP A 352 41.00 -41.55 5.67
N ILE A 353 41.64 -40.47 5.22
CA ILE A 353 42.90 -39.97 5.78
C ILE A 353 42.59 -38.78 6.69
N PHE A 354 42.85 -38.92 7.98
CA PHE A 354 42.71 -37.84 8.94
C PHE A 354 44.08 -37.31 9.33
N GLY A 355 44.21 -36.00 9.39
CA GLY A 355 45.45 -35.36 9.81
C GLY A 355 45.25 -34.38 10.94
N CYS A 356 46.31 -34.18 11.70
CA CYS A 356 46.36 -33.26 12.83
C CYS A 356 47.60 -32.40 12.70
N GLY A 357 47.40 -31.10 12.64
CA GLY A 357 48.46 -30.11 12.61
C GLY A 357 48.48 -29.25 13.87
N LEU A 358 49.67 -28.90 14.32
CA LEU A 358 49.92 -27.98 15.43
C LEU A 358 50.74 -26.80 14.91
N VAL A 359 50.29 -25.59 15.22
CA VAL A 359 50.98 -24.37 14.82
C VAL A 359 51.37 -23.57 16.06
N PHE A 360 52.68 -23.37 16.23
CA PHE A 360 53.22 -22.45 17.22
C PHE A 360 53.42 -21.06 16.61
N PRO A 361 53.07 -19.99 17.35
CA PRO A 361 53.40 -18.64 16.94
C PRO A 361 54.91 -18.36 17.08
N PRO A 362 55.43 -17.37 16.34
CA PRO A 362 56.79 -16.87 16.49
C PRO A 362 57.11 -16.48 17.95
N THR A 363 58.37 -16.66 18.35
CA THR A 363 58.82 -16.38 19.73
C THR A 363 58.61 -14.91 20.12
N ASN A 364 58.72 -13.98 19.16
CA ASN A 364 58.50 -12.55 19.39
C ASN A 364 57.02 -12.13 19.54
N LYS A 365 56.07 -13.07 19.37
CA LYS A 365 54.62 -12.82 19.53
C LYS A 365 54.10 -13.47 20.81
N ILE A 366 54.56 -12.93 21.94
CA ILE A 366 54.31 -13.42 23.30
C ILE A 366 52.80 -13.56 23.62
N ASN A 367 51.94 -12.76 22.98
CA ASN A 367 50.50 -12.76 23.23
C ASN A 367 49.69 -13.69 22.32
N LYS A 368 50.33 -14.63 21.61
CA LYS A 368 49.63 -15.61 20.76
C LYS A 368 49.77 -17.01 21.34
N TYR A 369 48.66 -17.74 21.33
CA TYR A 369 48.60 -19.13 21.73
C TYR A 369 48.86 -20.06 20.53
N PRO A 370 49.43 -21.26 20.76
CA PRO A 370 49.44 -22.30 19.74
C PRO A 370 48.00 -22.72 19.39
N TYR A 371 47.82 -23.24 18.18
CA TYR A 371 46.55 -23.80 17.77
C TYR A 371 46.73 -25.13 17.05
N ALA A 372 45.77 -26.02 17.23
CA ALA A 372 45.66 -27.25 16.46
C ALA A 372 44.63 -27.09 15.33
N PHE A 373 44.81 -27.81 14.23
CA PHE A 373 43.79 -27.96 13.20
C PHE A 373 43.74 -29.40 12.72
N PHE A 374 42.62 -29.76 12.11
CA PHE A 374 42.39 -31.11 11.62
C PHE A 374 42.09 -31.10 10.13
N THR A 375 42.47 -32.16 9.44
CA THR A 375 42.22 -32.35 8.02
C THR A 375 41.57 -33.70 7.77
N GLN A 376 40.78 -33.80 6.71
CA GLN A 376 40.26 -35.04 6.17
C GLN A 376 40.54 -35.09 4.68
N ASN A 377 41.15 -36.17 4.20
CA ASN A 377 41.51 -36.39 2.80
C ASN A 377 42.29 -35.22 2.19
N GLY A 378 43.23 -34.66 2.95
CA GLY A 378 44.07 -33.53 2.54
C GLY A 378 43.39 -32.16 2.55
N LYS A 379 42.15 -32.06 3.05
CA LYS A 379 41.43 -30.79 3.19
C LYS A 379 41.23 -30.46 4.66
N GLN A 380 41.49 -29.21 5.06
CA GLN A 380 41.24 -28.77 6.44
C GLN A 380 39.75 -28.83 6.76
N ILE A 381 39.40 -29.44 7.89
CA ILE A 381 38.03 -29.52 8.37
C ILE A 381 37.62 -28.14 8.88
N SER A 382 36.55 -27.57 8.32
CA SER A 382 36.02 -26.25 8.69
C SER A 382 34.55 -26.32 9.07
N LYS A 383 34.09 -25.39 9.91
CA LYS A 383 32.66 -25.17 10.20
C LYS A 383 31.98 -24.50 8.99
N TYR A 384 30.81 -24.99 8.58
CA TYR A 384 29.96 -24.26 7.64
C TYR A 384 29.42 -22.99 8.31
N LEU A 385 29.68 -21.83 7.71
CA LEU A 385 28.85 -20.64 7.90
C LEU A 385 27.79 -20.65 6.79
N ILE A 386 26.57 -21.06 7.12
CA ILE A 386 25.42 -20.80 6.24
C ILE A 386 25.06 -19.33 6.46
N LYS A 387 25.51 -18.45 5.55
CA LYS A 387 24.90 -17.12 5.41
C LYS A 387 23.69 -17.26 4.50
N ASN A 388 22.56 -16.73 4.94
CA ASN A 388 21.26 -16.91 4.31
C ASN A 388 21.24 -16.66 2.79
N ASN A 389 20.55 -17.57 2.11
CA ASN A 389 20.01 -17.66 0.75
C ASN A 389 20.76 -17.18 -0.50
N PHE A 390 21.77 -16.30 -0.49
CA PHE A 390 22.37 -15.85 -1.78
C PHE A 390 23.85 -15.48 -1.73
N THR A 391 24.69 -16.11 -0.90
CA THR A 391 26.12 -15.74 -0.93
C THR A 391 27.07 -16.91 -0.72
N LYS A 392 27.93 -17.10 -1.72
CA LYS A 392 29.20 -17.84 -1.78
C LYS A 392 29.65 -18.42 -0.43
N ILE A 393 29.66 -19.75 -0.34
CA ILE A 393 30.22 -20.48 0.81
C ILE A 393 31.74 -20.30 0.78
N VAL A 394 32.28 -19.52 1.71
CA VAL A 394 33.72 -19.43 1.95
C VAL A 394 34.05 -20.38 3.09
N PHE A 395 34.81 -21.43 2.79
CA PHE A 395 35.34 -22.34 3.80
C PHE A 395 36.58 -21.70 4.42
N LEU A 396 36.43 -21.10 5.60
CA LEU A 396 37.58 -20.69 6.41
C LEU A 396 37.92 -21.83 7.36
N GLY A 397 39.10 -22.43 7.20
CA GLY A 397 39.64 -23.40 8.14
C GLY A 397 39.65 -22.81 9.56
N LYS A 398 39.10 -23.53 10.54
CA LYS A 398 39.16 -23.14 11.95
C LYS A 398 40.19 -23.96 12.68
N GLY A 399 40.90 -23.33 13.60
CA GLY A 399 41.78 -23.99 14.55
C GLY A 399 41.14 -24.06 15.93
N VAL A 400 41.66 -24.93 16.79
CA VAL A 400 41.38 -24.93 18.22
C VAL A 400 42.55 -24.28 18.94
N LEU A 401 42.31 -23.17 19.61
CA LEU A 401 43.31 -22.50 20.43
C LEU A 401 43.65 -23.37 21.63
N SER A 402 44.94 -23.61 21.84
CA SER A 402 45.42 -24.16 23.11
C SER A 402 45.49 -23.04 24.14
N LYS A 403 44.53 -23.05 25.08
CA LYS A 403 44.46 -22.03 26.14
C LYS A 403 45.45 -22.27 27.28
N TYR A 404 46.01 -23.47 27.37
CA TYR A 404 47.04 -23.78 28.37
C TYR A 404 48.45 -23.36 27.93
N ASN A 405 48.63 -22.97 26.66
CA ASN A 405 49.90 -22.47 26.13
C ASN A 405 51.09 -23.41 26.42
N SER A 406 50.88 -24.71 26.28
CA SER A 406 51.98 -25.66 26.44
C SER A 406 52.97 -25.50 25.30
N ASP A 407 54.24 -25.71 25.58
CA ASP A 407 55.30 -25.75 24.58
C ASP A 407 55.55 -27.19 24.09
N LEU A 408 54.76 -28.16 24.58
CA LEU A 408 55.02 -29.59 24.44
C LEU A 408 53.73 -30.39 24.18
N TYR A 409 53.60 -30.91 22.95
CA TYR A 409 52.49 -31.77 22.53
C TYR A 409 52.97 -33.07 21.93
N LYS A 410 52.27 -34.18 22.15
CA LYS A 410 52.54 -35.46 21.48
C LYS A 410 51.39 -35.84 20.55
N PRO A 411 51.68 -36.32 19.32
CA PRO A 411 50.71 -37.04 18.51
C PRO A 411 50.04 -38.15 19.30
N TYR A 412 48.73 -38.28 19.14
CA TYR A 412 47.91 -39.17 19.95
C TYR A 412 46.76 -39.74 19.12
N VAL A 413 46.45 -41.03 19.32
CA VAL A 413 45.27 -41.67 18.74
C VAL A 413 44.57 -42.61 19.71
N GLU A 414 43.24 -42.72 19.57
CA GLU A 414 42.41 -43.71 20.26
C GLU A 414 41.59 -44.51 19.25
N LEU A 415 41.66 -45.83 19.32
CA LEU A 415 41.10 -46.72 18.30
C LEU A 415 40.24 -47.82 18.93
N VAL A 416 39.08 -48.08 18.31
CA VAL A 416 38.24 -49.26 18.58
C VAL A 416 37.72 -49.78 17.25
N CYS A 417 37.97 -51.05 16.94
CA CYS A 417 37.62 -51.69 15.67
C CYS A 417 38.17 -50.93 14.43
N CYS A 418 39.31 -50.25 14.58
CA CYS A 418 39.90 -49.46 13.52
C CYS A 418 41.42 -49.63 13.49
N SER A 419 41.93 -50.14 12.38
CA SER A 419 43.36 -50.12 12.05
C SER A 419 43.74 -48.77 11.48
N VAL A 420 45.00 -48.37 11.64
CA VAL A 420 45.54 -47.14 11.05
C VAL A 420 46.91 -47.36 10.42
N GLU A 421 47.10 -46.77 9.25
CA GLU A 421 48.42 -46.55 8.66
C GLU A 421 48.83 -45.11 8.97
N THR A 422 49.91 -44.91 9.73
CA THR A 422 50.33 -43.56 10.13
C THR A 422 51.42 -43.03 9.20
N ASN A 423 51.35 -41.74 8.89
CA ASN A 423 52.42 -40.99 8.26
C ASN A 423 52.82 -39.84 9.18
N PHE A 424 54.00 -39.94 9.81
CA PHE A 424 54.60 -38.87 10.60
C PHE A 424 55.45 -37.90 9.77
N GLY A 425 55.55 -38.11 8.45
CA GLY A 425 56.47 -37.38 7.58
C GLY A 425 57.93 -37.84 7.69
N ASN A 426 58.14 -39.08 8.14
CA ASN A 426 59.47 -39.69 8.26
C ASN A 426 60.20 -39.72 6.91
N ASP A 427 59.48 -40.02 5.83
CA ASP A 427 59.93 -39.96 4.45
C ASP A 427 58.82 -39.32 3.58
N LEU A 428 59.00 -38.06 3.19
CA LEU A 428 58.02 -37.32 2.41
C LEU A 428 58.20 -37.51 0.89
N GLU A 429 59.32 -38.10 0.45
CA GLU A 429 59.57 -38.34 -0.96
C GLU A 429 58.77 -39.56 -1.43
N THR A 430 58.81 -40.64 -0.65
CA THR A 430 58.09 -41.88 -0.97
C THR A 430 56.68 -41.93 -0.38
N LYS A 431 56.45 -41.26 0.75
CA LYS A 431 55.17 -41.21 1.47
C LYS A 431 54.77 -39.76 1.77
N PRO A 432 54.48 -38.94 0.74
CA PRO A 432 54.05 -37.56 0.95
C PRO A 432 52.74 -37.51 1.73
N PHE A 433 52.54 -36.43 2.47
CA PHE A 433 51.24 -36.17 3.09
C PHE A 433 50.16 -35.96 2.04
N LYS A 434 48.92 -36.34 2.36
CA LYS A 434 47.76 -35.97 1.53
C LYS A 434 47.46 -34.47 1.64
N TYR A 435 47.76 -33.86 2.79
CA TYR A 435 47.63 -32.42 3.01
C TYR A 435 48.82 -31.64 2.41
N ASP A 436 48.52 -30.59 1.67
CA ASP A 436 49.52 -29.73 1.03
C ASP A 436 50.08 -28.70 2.03
N ILE A 437 51.12 -29.12 2.75
CA ILE A 437 51.80 -28.33 3.78
C ILE A 437 52.28 -26.96 3.26
N PRO A 438 52.96 -26.84 2.10
CA PRO A 438 53.33 -25.55 1.52
C PRO A 438 52.18 -24.56 1.31
N ARG A 439 50.93 -25.06 1.15
CA ARG A 439 49.73 -24.23 1.01
C ARG A 439 49.05 -23.89 2.35
N HIS A 440 49.61 -24.29 3.48
CA HIS A 440 49.07 -23.91 4.78
C HIS A 440 49.15 -22.39 4.98
N PHE A 441 48.06 -21.80 5.46
CA PHE A 441 48.00 -20.38 5.81
C PHE A 441 47.65 -20.23 7.29
N ILE A 442 48.16 -19.16 7.91
CA ILE A 442 47.82 -18.84 9.30
C ILE A 442 46.33 -18.57 9.43
N LEU A 443 45.68 -19.36 10.29
CA LEU A 443 44.26 -19.24 10.52
C LEU A 443 43.93 -17.92 11.23
N LYS A 444 42.84 -17.30 10.81
CA LYS A 444 42.30 -16.07 11.42
C LYS A 444 41.10 -16.35 12.33
N GLU A 445 40.52 -17.53 12.21
CA GLU A 445 39.34 -17.95 12.96
C GLU A 445 39.64 -19.18 13.81
N PHE A 446 39.12 -19.16 15.03
CA PHE A 446 39.27 -20.23 16.00
C PHE A 446 37.90 -20.60 16.59
N TYR A 447 37.85 -21.77 17.21
CA TYR A 447 36.69 -22.29 17.94
C TYR A 447 36.59 -21.73 19.36
#